data_AF-A0A954LBR9-F1
#
_entry.id   AF-A0A954LBR9-F1
#
_cell.length_a   1.000
_cell.length_b   1.000
_cell.length_c   1.000
_cell.angle_alpha   90.00
_cell.angle_beta   90.00
_cell.angle_gamma   90.00
#
_symmetry.space_group_name_H-M   'P 1'
#
loop_
_entity.id
_entity.type
_entity.pdbx_description
1 polymer ?
#
loop_
_entity_poly.entity_id
_entity_poly.type
_entity_poly.pdbx_seq_one_letter_code
_entity_poly.pdbx_strand_id
1 'polypeptide(L)'
;APLTQIANNAGVDGSVVCEKVASGEGNNGYNAATDKYEDLVKAGVIDPTKVTRTALQNAASVSTLLLTSDALIAEKPKDDKKKSSAPDEDMY
;
A
#
# COMPACT_ATOMS: atom_id res chain seq x y z
N ALA A 1 -0.12 1.66 11.71
CA ALA A 1 -0.98 0.55 11.20
C ALA A 1 -1.81 1.06 10.02
N PRO A 2 -2.43 0.20 9.16
CA PRO A 2 -3.30 0.68 8.07
C PRO A 2 -4.39 1.67 8.52
N LEU A 3 -4.97 1.42 9.70
CA LEU A 3 -5.94 2.32 10.35
C LEU A 3 -5.40 3.75 10.54
N THR A 4 -4.14 3.91 10.93
CA THR A 4 -3.48 5.22 11.09
C THR A 4 -3.51 6.01 9.78
N GLN A 5 -3.23 5.34 8.65
CA GLN A 5 -3.25 6.00 7.34
C GLN A 5 -4.67 6.39 6.92
N ILE A 6 -5.66 5.52 7.19
CA ILE A 6 -7.07 5.80 6.90
C ILE A 6 -7.53 7.04 7.67
N ALA A 7 -7.24 7.10 8.97
CA ALA A 7 -7.57 8.22 9.85
C ALA A 7 -6.89 9.53 9.41
N ASN A 8 -5.60 9.50 9.11
CA ASN A 8 -4.88 10.67 8.60
C ASN A 8 -5.46 11.17 7.28
N ASN A 9 -5.83 10.28 6.36
CA ASN A 9 -6.48 10.64 5.11
C ASN A 9 -7.88 11.25 5.33
N ALA A 10 -8.55 10.89 6.43
CA ALA A 10 -9.83 11.48 6.85
C ALA A 10 -9.65 12.82 7.61
N GLY A 11 -8.42 13.29 7.83
CA GLY A 11 -8.13 14.57 8.47
C GLY A 11 -8.10 14.53 10.00
N VAL A 12 -8.10 13.33 10.60
CA VAL A 12 -8.00 13.14 12.06
C VAL A 12 -6.66 12.53 12.44
N ASP A 13 -6.21 12.74 13.69
CA ASP A 13 -4.95 12.18 14.16
C ASP A 13 -5.04 10.64 14.26
N GLY A 14 -4.36 9.97 13.34
CA GLY A 14 -4.38 8.51 13.26
C GLY A 14 -3.73 7.80 14.44
N SER A 15 -2.87 8.44 15.22
CA SER A 15 -2.27 7.84 16.42
C SER A 15 -3.31 7.74 17.53
N VAL A 16 -4.05 8.83 17.77
CA VAL A 16 -5.15 8.88 18.74
C VAL A 16 -6.27 7.91 18.36
N VAL A 17 -6.62 7.86 17.06
CA VAL A 17 -7.63 6.92 16.57
C VAL A 17 -7.18 5.47 16.78
N CYS A 18 -5.93 5.15 16.44
CA CYS A 18 -5.40 3.79 16.56
C CYS A 18 -5.35 3.32 18.02
N GLU A 19 -4.94 4.19 18.95
CA GLU A 19 -4.91 3.87 20.37
C GLU A 19 -6.32 3.62 20.92
N LYS A 20 -7.29 4.48 20.57
CA LYS A 20 -8.68 4.30 20.99
C LYS A 20 -9.30 3.01 20.46
N VAL A 21 -9.08 2.67 19.20
CA VAL A 21 -9.56 1.40 18.63
C VAL A 21 -8.84 0.19 19.27
N ALA A 22 -7.54 0.29 19.55
CA ALA A 22 -6.79 -0.78 20.20
C ALA A 22 -7.23 -1.05 21.66
N SER A 23 -7.76 -0.03 22.35
CA SER A 23 -8.36 -0.18 23.69
C SER A 23 -9.77 -0.80 23.68
N GLY A 24 -10.39 -0.91 22.50
CA GLY A 24 -11.70 -1.51 22.32
C GLY A 24 -11.64 -3.01 22.02
N GLU A 25 -12.81 -3.62 21.87
CA GLU A 25 -12.96 -5.05 21.56
C GLU A 25 -13.99 -5.29 20.44
N GLY A 26 -13.87 -6.45 19.80
CA GLY A 26 -14.82 -6.91 18.78
C GLY A 26 -14.82 -6.03 17.53
N ASN A 27 -16.02 -5.68 17.05
CA ASN A 27 -16.22 -4.94 15.80
C ASN A 27 -16.24 -3.42 15.98
N ASN A 28 -16.07 -2.93 17.21
CA ASN A 28 -16.06 -1.48 17.46
C ASN A 28 -14.80 -0.87 16.87
N GLY A 29 -14.97 0.02 15.90
CA GLY A 29 -13.87 0.67 15.20
C GLY A 29 -14.21 2.09 14.79
N TYR A 30 -13.27 2.74 14.14
CA TYR A 30 -13.45 4.09 13.62
C TYR A 30 -13.96 4.04 12.17
N ASN A 31 -15.13 4.63 11.93
CA ASN A 31 -15.71 4.79 10.60
C ASN A 31 -15.29 6.15 10.01
N ALA A 32 -14.34 6.13 9.07
CA ALA A 32 -13.83 7.33 8.42
C ALA A 32 -14.84 8.04 7.50
N ALA A 33 -15.92 7.38 7.09
CA ALA A 33 -16.96 7.99 6.25
C ALA A 33 -17.92 8.87 7.06
N THR A 34 -18.14 8.54 8.33
CA THR A 34 -19.08 9.23 9.22
C THR A 34 -18.42 9.94 10.40
N ASP A 35 -17.11 9.78 10.55
CA ASP A 35 -16.29 10.29 11.64
C ASP A 35 -16.76 9.83 13.03
N LYS A 36 -17.16 8.56 13.15
CA LYS A 36 -17.73 7.98 14.37
C LYS A 36 -17.07 6.68 14.78
N TYR A 37 -17.12 6.39 16.08
CA TYR A 37 -16.78 5.09 16.63
C TYR A 37 -18.04 4.25 16.76
N GLU A 38 -18.11 3.16 16.02
CA GLU A 38 -19.30 2.32 15.94
C GLU A 38 -18.94 0.87 15.57
N ASP A 39 -19.92 -0.01 15.62
CA ASP A 39 -19.81 -1.39 15.15
C ASP A 39 -19.70 -1.40 13.62
N LEU A 40 -18.49 -1.57 13.10
CA LEU A 40 -18.19 -1.45 11.67
C LEU A 40 -18.93 -2.49 10.83
N VAL A 41 -19.20 -3.67 11.40
CA VAL A 41 -19.97 -4.71 10.72
C VAL A 41 -21.43 -4.28 10.54
N LYS A 42 -22.05 -3.71 11.58
CA LYS A 42 -23.41 -3.16 11.48
C LYS A 42 -23.48 -1.93 10.57
N ALA A 43 -22.42 -1.13 10.53
CA ALA A 43 -22.29 0.00 9.62
C ALA A 43 -22.03 -0.41 8.16
N GLY A 44 -21.81 -1.70 7.89
CA GLY A 44 -21.55 -2.23 6.54
C GLY A 44 -20.12 -2.05 6.04
N VAL A 45 -19.20 -1.63 6.90
CA VAL A 45 -17.77 -1.50 6.60
C VAL A 45 -17.10 -2.85 6.90
N ILE A 46 -17.12 -3.74 5.91
CA ILE A 46 -16.66 -5.13 6.06
C ILE A 46 -15.59 -5.44 5.01
N ASP A 47 -14.48 -6.02 5.46
CA ASP A 47 -13.45 -6.56 4.58
C ASP A 47 -13.56 -8.09 4.52
N PRO A 48 -13.52 -8.72 3.33
CA PRO A 48 -13.48 -10.17 3.22
C PRO A 48 -12.21 -10.74 3.86
N THR A 49 -12.32 -11.83 4.63
CA THR A 49 -11.18 -12.47 5.32
C THR A 49 -10.00 -12.76 4.40
N LYS A 50 -10.26 -13.14 3.14
CA LYS A 50 -9.22 -13.40 2.14
C LYS A 50 -8.39 -12.15 1.84
N VAL A 51 -9.02 -10.98 1.75
CA VAL A 51 -8.36 -9.71 1.41
C VAL A 51 -7.35 -9.33 2.49
N THR A 52 -7.79 -9.21 3.75
CA THR A 52 -6.92 -8.81 4.86
C THR A 52 -5.76 -9.79 5.06
N ARG A 53 -6.04 -11.10 4.99
CA ARG A 53 -5.02 -12.15 5.13
C ARG A 53 -3.98 -12.09 4.03
N THR A 54 -4.44 -12.00 2.78
CA THR A 54 -3.54 -12.03 1.61
C THR A 54 -2.68 -10.76 1.57
N ALA A 55 -3.25 -9.60 1.90
CA ALA A 55 -2.51 -8.35 2.00
C ALA A 55 -1.35 -8.44 3.00
N LEU A 56 -1.62 -8.94 4.21
CA LEU A 56 -0.57 -9.13 5.22
C LEU A 56 0.49 -10.14 4.78
N GLN A 57 0.08 -11.29 4.24
CA GLN A 57 1.01 -12.34 3.81
C GLN A 57 1.93 -11.86 2.68
N ASN A 58 1.39 -11.16 1.69
CA ASN A 58 2.18 -10.61 0.58
C ASN A 58 3.14 -9.53 1.07
N ALA A 59 2.69 -8.63 1.95
CA ALA A 59 3.54 -7.59 2.53
C ALA A 59 4.69 -8.20 3.34
N ALA A 60 4.40 -9.20 4.18
CA ALA A 60 5.41 -9.91 4.96
C ALA A 60 6.41 -10.65 4.06
N SER A 61 5.94 -11.29 2.99
CA SER A 61 6.79 -11.99 2.01
C SER A 61 7.81 -11.06 1.35
N VAL A 62 7.35 -9.93 0.80
CA VAL A 62 8.23 -8.93 0.18
C VAL A 62 9.17 -8.31 1.20
N SER A 63 8.67 -7.96 2.39
CA SER A 63 9.50 -7.38 3.46
C SER A 63 10.59 -8.33 3.91
N THR A 64 10.28 -9.63 4.02
CA THR A 64 11.27 -10.66 4.37
C THR A 64 12.35 -10.75 3.30
N LEU A 65 11.96 -10.84 2.03
CA LEU A 65 12.90 -10.87 0.92
C LEU A 65 13.85 -9.66 0.95
N LEU A 66 13.31 -8.45 1.15
CA LEU A 66 14.10 -7.23 1.20
C LEU A 66 15.05 -7.17 2.41
N LEU A 67 14.59 -7.59 3.59
CA LEU A 67 15.40 -7.55 4.82
C LEU A 67 16.53 -8.59 4.83
N THR A 68 16.37 -9.71 4.12
CA THR A 68 17.39 -10.76 4.05
C THR A 68 18.27 -10.68 2.80
N SER A 69 18.07 -9.68 1.94
CA SER A 69 18.87 -9.50 0.72
C SER A 69 20.00 -8.49 0.96
N ASP A 70 21.25 -8.98 0.96
CA ASP A 70 22.42 -8.12 1.20
C ASP A 70 22.79 -7.22 0.02
N ALA A 71 22.44 -7.61 -1.21
CA ALA A 71 22.80 -6.87 -2.41
C ALA A 71 21.71 -6.93 -3.49
N LEU A 72 21.58 -5.83 -4.23
CA LEU A 72 20.75 -5.71 -5.43
C LEU A 72 21.66 -5.40 -6.62
N ILE A 73 21.57 -6.20 -7.68
CA ILE A 73 22.33 -5.99 -8.92
C ILE A 73 21.37 -5.44 -9.97
N ALA A 74 21.72 -4.30 -10.56
CA ALA A 74 20.98 -3.67 -11.64
C ALA A 74 21.87 -3.47 -12.87
N GLU A 75 21.31 -3.64 -14.06
CA GLU A 75 21.98 -3.28 -15.31
C GLU A 75 21.95 -1.76 -15.52
N LYS A 76 22.99 -1.21 -16.14
CA LYS A 76 22.98 0.21 -16.54
C LYS A 76 21.90 0.43 -17.59
N PRO A 77 21.19 1.58 -17.57
CA PRO A 77 20.31 1.96 -18.65
C PRO A 77 21.06 1.88 -19.99
N LYS A 78 20.47 1.20 -20.98
CA LYS A 78 21.02 1.18 -22.34
C LYS A 78 20.68 2.50 -23.01
N ASP A 79 21.67 3.13 -23.64
CA ASP A 79 21.44 4.27 -24.53
C ASP A 79 20.79 3.74 -25.82
N ASP A 80 19.48 3.49 -25.77
CA ASP A 80 18.67 3.27 -26.96
C ASP A 80 18.43 4.62 -27.65
N LYS A 81 19.50 5.20 -28.21
CA LYS A 81 19.34 6.16 -29.30
C LYS A 81 18.66 5.38 -30.42
N LYS A 82 17.36 5.62 -30.58
CA LYS A 82 16.60 5.38 -31.80
C LYS A 82 17.52 5.72 -32.98
N LYS A 83 18.06 4.71 -33.66
CA LYS A 83 18.48 4.84 -35.04
C LYS A 83 17.18 5.10 -35.80
N SER A 84 16.81 6.37 -35.89
CA SER A 84 15.78 6.78 -36.85
C SER A 84 16.30 6.35 -38.21
N SER A 85 15.58 5.42 -38.81
CA SER A 85 15.60 5.12 -40.22
C SER A 85 15.62 6.41 -41.02
N ALA A 86 16.79 6.78 -41.54
CA ALA A 86 16.93 7.57 -42.75
C ALA A 86 17.66 6.66 -43.75
N PRO A 87 17.09 6.38 -44.93
CA PRO A 87 17.77 5.60 -45.96
C PRO A 87 19.01 6.35 -46.44
N ASP A 88 20.08 5.61 -46.75
CA ASP A 88 21.32 6.11 -47.34
C ASP A 88 21.03 6.90 -48.64
N GLU A 89 20.97 8.22 -48.55
CA GLU A 89 21.11 9.14 -49.68
C GLU A 89 22.49 9.81 -49.56
N ASP A 90 23.42 9.38 -50.41
CA ASP A 90 24.56 10.11 -51.00
C ASP A 90 25.63 9.09 -51.44
N MET A 91 25.63 8.59 -52.68
CA MET A 91 26.22 9.22 -53.88
C MET A 91 27.71 9.58 -53.72
N TYR A 92 28.61 8.60 -53.87
CA TYR A 92 29.69 8.52 -54.89
C TYR A 92 30.59 7.30 -54.64
#